data_AF-A0A954XU60-F1
#
_entry.id   AF-A0A954XU60-F1
#
_cell.length_a   1.000
_cell.length_b   1.000
_cell.length_c   1.000
_cell.angle_alpha   90.00
_cell.angle_beta   90.00
_cell.angle_gamma   90.00
#
_symmetry.space_group_name_H-M   'P 1'
#
loop_
_entity.id
_entity.type
_entity.pdbx_description
1 polymer ?
#
loop_
_entity_poly.entity_id
_entity_poly.type
_entity_poly.pdbx_seq_one_letter_code
_entity_poly.pdbx_strand_id
1 'polypeptide(L)' 'NSEDAHRAFVNRAFQHFVKQPPAAFGPETLDQLTKSFAETGYNIRQLLIDIAVLSATDALHSNEKVASDG' A
#
# COMPACT_ATOMS: atom_id res chain seq x y z
N ASN A 1 -11.13 17.97 6.87
CA ASN A 1 -12.17 16.93 7.04
C ASN A 1 -12.27 15.92 5.90
N SER A 2 -11.72 16.15 4.70
CA SER A 2 -11.71 15.12 3.64
C SER A 2 -10.43 14.27 3.60
N GLU A 3 -9.26 14.84 3.95
CA GLU A 3 -7.98 14.12 3.91
C GLU A 3 -7.92 12.90 4.82
N ASP A 4 -8.46 13.00 6.04
CA ASP A 4 -8.52 11.87 6.98
C ASP A 4 -9.45 10.75 6.45
N ALA A 5 -10.56 11.11 5.80
CA ALA A 5 -11.46 10.16 5.17
C ALA A 5 -10.79 9.42 3.99
N HIS A 6 -10.03 10.14 3.15
CA HIS A 6 -9.26 9.55 2.06
C HIS A 6 -8.18 8.60 2.59
N ARG A 7 -7.46 9.02 3.64
CA ARG A 7 -6.42 8.21 4.28
C ARG A 7 -7.00 6.94 4.91
N ALA A 8 -8.14 7.04 5.59
CA ALA A 8 -8.83 5.89 6.16
C ALA A 8 -9.36 4.93 5.08
N PHE A 9 -9.83 5.46 3.94
CA PHE A 9 -10.27 4.65 2.79
C PHE A 9 -9.09 3.89 2.16
N VAL A 10 -7.99 4.59 1.86
CA VAL A 10 -6.77 3.99 1.30
C VAL A 10 -6.25 2.88 2.21
N ASN A 11 -6.21 3.12 3.54
CA ASN A 11 -5.79 2.12 4.50
C ASN A 11 -6.66 0.85 4.46
N ARG A 12 -8.00 1.01 4.48
CA ARG A 12 -8.91 -0.15 4.39
C ARG A 12 -8.84 -0.86 3.06
N ALA A 13 -8.71 -0.13 1.95
CA ALA A 13 -8.55 -0.72 0.63
C ALA A 13 -7.27 -1.57 0.59
N PHE A 14 -6.14 -0.99 1.02
CA PHE A 14 -4.87 -1.69 1.12
C PHE A 14 -5.00 -2.99 1.92
N GLN A 15 -5.51 -2.91 3.16
CA GLN A 15 -5.73 -4.08 4.01
C GLN A 15 -6.65 -5.11 3.37
N HIS A 16 -7.68 -4.68 2.64
CA HIS A 16 -8.62 -5.59 2.00
C HIS A 16 -8.00 -6.36 0.83
N PHE A 17 -7.19 -5.69 0.00
CA PHE A 17 -6.56 -6.28 -1.19
C PHE A 17 -5.30 -7.07 -0.85
N VAL A 18 -4.44 -6.54 0.02
CA VAL A 18 -3.14 -7.13 0.37
C VAL A 18 -3.24 -8.09 1.55
N LYS A 19 -4.36 -8.05 2.30
CA LYS A 19 -4.56 -8.78 3.57
C LYS A 19 -3.55 -8.41 4.67
N GLN A 20 -2.78 -7.34 4.46
CA GLN A 20 -1.77 -6.85 5.38
C GLN A 20 -1.92 -5.35 5.63
N PRO A 21 -1.54 -4.85 6.82
CA PRO A 21 -1.53 -3.41 7.07
C PRO A 21 -0.44 -2.72 6.24
N PRO A 22 -0.69 -1.51 5.71
CA PRO A 22 0.34 -0.74 4.99
C PRO A 22 1.54 -0.41 5.88
N ALA A 23 1.37 -0.41 7.20
CA ALA A 23 2.46 -0.27 8.17
C ALA A 23 3.53 -1.38 8.08
N ALA A 24 3.21 -2.56 7.51
CA ALA A 24 4.19 -3.63 7.29
C ALA A 24 5.19 -3.29 6.17
N PHE A 25 4.79 -2.45 5.22
CA PHE A 25 5.58 -2.02 4.05
C PHE A 25 6.38 -0.74 4.33
N GLY A 26 6.05 -0.05 5.43
CA GLY A 26 6.75 1.13 5.92
C GLY A 26 5.80 2.20 6.46
N PRO A 27 6.23 3.00 7.45
CA PRO A 27 5.38 4.03 8.06
C PRO A 27 4.96 5.13 7.07
N GLU A 28 5.73 5.33 6.00
CA GLU A 28 5.46 6.33 4.96
C GLU A 28 4.58 5.81 3.83
N THR A 29 4.37 4.49 3.73
CA THR A 29 3.61 3.84 2.64
C THR A 29 2.21 4.42 2.52
N LEU A 30 1.50 4.54 3.65
CA LEU A 30 0.13 5.05 3.66
C LEU A 30 0.06 6.51 3.20
N ASP A 31 1.05 7.32 3.57
CA ASP A 31 1.13 8.74 3.20
C ASP A 31 1.38 8.89 1.69
N GLN A 32 2.34 8.12 1.15
CA GLN A 32 2.64 8.11 -0.27
C GLN A 32 1.46 7.66 -1.13
N LEU A 33 0.75 6.60 -0.73
CA LEU A 33 -0.46 6.13 -1.41
C LEU A 33 -1.59 7.16 -1.33
N THR A 34 -1.78 7.81 -0.17
CA THR A 34 -2.81 8.84 0.00
C THR A 34 -2.51 10.07 -0.85
N LYS A 35 -1.25 10.48 -0.91
CA LYS A 35 -0.79 11.60 -1.73
C LYS A 35 -0.95 11.31 -3.22
N SER A 36 -0.50 10.13 -3.67
CA SER A 36 -0.68 9.69 -5.06
C SER A 36 -2.16 9.58 -5.44
N PHE A 37 -3.01 9.11 -4.52
CA PHE A 37 -4.45 9.05 -4.73
C PHE A 37 -5.08 10.44 -4.90
N ALA A 38 -4.62 11.44 -4.13
CA ALA A 38 -5.08 12.83 -4.28
C ALA A 38 -4.54 13.47 -5.59
N GLU A 39 -3.27 13.27 -5.90
CA GLU A 39 -2.61 13.81 -7.11
C GLU A 39 -3.20 13.25 -8.41
N THR A 40 -3.68 12.00 -8.38
CA THR A 40 -4.33 11.35 -9.53
C THR A 40 -5.83 11.65 -9.64
N GLY A 41 -6.36 12.52 -8.79
CA GLY A 41 -7.78 12.91 -8.81
C GLY A 41 -8.71 11.84 -8.24
N TYR A 42 -8.27 11.12 -7.20
CA TYR A 42 -9.02 10.05 -6.53
C TYR A 42 -9.33 8.85 -7.43
N ASN A 43 -8.38 8.49 -8.30
CA ASN A 43 -8.55 7.36 -9.20
C ASN A 43 -8.35 6.02 -8.47
N ILE A 44 -9.45 5.32 -8.21
CA ILE A 44 -9.44 4.04 -7.49
C ILE A 44 -8.64 2.96 -8.26
N ARG A 45 -8.73 2.94 -9.60
CA ARG A 45 -7.97 1.98 -10.40
C ARG A 45 -6.47 2.20 -10.26
N GLN A 46 -6.03 3.46 -10.28
CA GLN A 46 -4.62 3.79 -10.09
C GLN A 46 -4.13 3.38 -8.69
N LEU A 47 -4.92 3.68 -7.66
CA LEU A 47 -4.64 3.26 -6.29
C LEU A 47 -4.43 1.74 -6.19
N LEU A 48 -5.29 0.94 -6.83
CA LEU A 48 -5.15 -0.53 -6.81
C LEU A 48 -3.89 -1.02 -7.52
N ILE A 49 -3.48 -0.36 -8.61
CA ILE A 49 -2.22 -0.68 -9.30
C ILE A 49 -1.04 -0.39 -8.37
N ASP A 50 -1.02 0.77 -7.73
CA ASP A 50 0.06 1.15 -6.81
C ASP A 50 0.16 0.18 -5.62
N ILE A 51 -1.00 -0.22 -5.06
CA ILE A 51 -1.09 -1.23 -4.00
C ILE A 51 -0.53 -2.58 -4.48
N ALA A 52 -0.90 -3.03 -5.68
CA ALA A 52 -0.44 -4.29 -6.23
C ALA A 52 1.06 -4.29 -6.52
N VAL A 53 1.59 -3.20 -7.10
CA VAL A 53 3.01 -3.02 -7.37
C VAL A 53 3.82 -2.98 -6.08
N LEU A 54 3.36 -2.25 -5.07
CA LEU A 54 4.01 -2.20 -3.76
C LEU A 54 4.03 -3.58 -3.10
N SER A 55 2.87 -4.26 -3.12
CA SER A 55 2.74 -5.61 -2.55
C SER A 55 3.65 -6.62 -3.23
N ALA A 56 3.73 -6.56 -4.57
CA ALA A 56 4.63 -7.42 -5.34
C ALA A 56 6.09 -7.10 -5.03
N THR A 57 6.47 -5.82 -4.96
CA THR A 57 7.86 -5.39 -4.70
C THR A 57 8.34 -5.84 -3.31
N ASP A 58 7.50 -5.68 -2.29
CA ASP A 58 7.82 -6.14 -0.94
C ASP A 58 7.78 -7.67 -0.81
N ALA A 59 6.83 -8.36 -1.46
CA ALA A 59 6.82 -9.82 -1.51
C ALA A 59 8.11 -10.38 -2.12
N LEU A 60 8.69 -9.71 -3.12
CA LEU A 60 9.98 -10.08 -3.70
C LEU A 60 11.14 -9.90 -2.71
N HIS A 61 11.15 -8.81 -1.93
CA HIS A 61 12.18 -8.59 -0.89
C HIS A 61 12.02 -9.51 0.33
N SER A 62 10.79 -9.87 0.68
CA SER A 62 10.47 -10.76 1.81
C SER A 62 10.82 -12.22 1.49
N ASN A 63 10.75 -12.63 0.22
CA ASN A 63 11.11 -13.98 -0.23
C ASN A 63 12.62 -14.27 -0.17
N GLU A 64 13.48 -13.26 0.03
CA GLU A 64 14.93 -13.47 0.18
C GLU A 64 15.33 -13.83 1.63
N LYS A 65 14.44 -13.55 2.60
CA LYS A 65 14.65 -13.85 4.04
C LYS A 65 14.30 -15.29 4.45
N VAL A 66 13.86 -16.14 3.53
CA VAL A 66 13.52 -17.56 3.81
C VAL A 66 14.51 -18.57 3.21
N ALA A 67 15.49 -18.12 2.42
CA ALA A 67 16.43 -19.00 1.72
C ALA A 67 17.83 -19.10 2.36
N SER A 68 18.09 -18.42 3.48
CA SER A 68 19.42 -18.36 4.11
C SER A 68 19.48 -18.87 5.56
N ASP A 69 18.47 -19.63 6.00
CA ASP A 69 18.54 -20.42 7.24
C ASP A 69 18.41 -21.92 6.86
N GLY A 70 19.55 -22.50 6.49
CA GLY A 70 19.71 -23.90 6.07
C GLY A 70 21.16 -24.33 6.17
#